data_AF-A0A935BQQ0-F1
#
_entry.id   AF-A0A935BQQ0-F1
#
_cell.length_a   1.000
_cell.length_b   1.000
_cell.length_c   1.000
_cell.angle_alpha   90.00
_cell.angle_beta   90.00
_cell.angle_gamma   90.00
#
_symmetry.space_group_name_H-M   'P 1'
#
loop_
_entity.id
_entity.type
_entity.pdbx_description
1 polymer ?
#
loop_
_entity_poly.entity_id
_entity_poly.type
_entity_poly.pdbx_seq_one_letter_code
_entity_poly.pdbx_strand_id
1 'polypeptide(L)'
;MTFNGTGKVTTDIATGNDGGRGVAIQADGKIVVVGASVTGTNSDASIVRYNTDGTLDTTFDGDGKVVTAFFSRFDELIAVKILSDQKI
;
A
#
# COMPACT_ATOMS: atom_id res chain seq x y z
N MET A 1 -5.75 -22.13 -3.32
CA MET A 1 -4.77 -21.01 -3.43
C MET A 1 -4.93 -20.18 -2.17
N THR A 2 -3.85 -19.92 -1.44
CA THR A 2 -3.86 -19.08 -0.23
C THR A 2 -3.02 -17.82 -0.49
N PHE A 3 -3.44 -16.70 0.07
CA PHE A 3 -2.72 -15.42 -0.01
C PHE A 3 -1.34 -15.57 0.65
N ASN A 4 -0.27 -15.46 -0.12
CA ASN A 4 1.12 -15.68 0.25
C ASN A 4 1.37 -17.00 1.00
N GLY A 5 0.70 -18.08 0.60
CA GLY A 5 0.86 -19.40 1.21
C GLY A 5 0.25 -19.54 2.61
N THR A 6 -0.02 -18.43 3.31
CA THR A 6 -0.39 -18.41 4.74
C THR A 6 -1.77 -17.81 5.01
N GLY A 7 -2.42 -17.24 4.00
CA GLY A 7 -3.70 -16.53 4.14
C GLY A 7 -3.54 -15.09 4.65
N LYS A 8 -2.30 -14.63 4.86
CA LYS A 8 -1.97 -13.26 5.32
C LYS A 8 -0.67 -12.79 4.69
N VAL A 9 -0.56 -11.47 4.50
CA VAL A 9 0.72 -10.80 4.24
C VAL A 9 0.91 -9.73 5.31
N THR A 10 2.15 -9.60 5.78
CA THR A 10 2.63 -8.44 6.51
C THR A 10 3.76 -7.85 5.70
N THR A 11 3.85 -6.53 5.65
CA THR A 11 4.88 -5.83 4.91
C THR A 11 5.34 -4.66 5.74
N ASP A 12 6.64 -4.64 6.03
CA ASP A 12 7.30 -3.49 6.60
C ASP A 12 7.46 -2.46 5.47
N ILE A 13 6.85 -1.28 5.64
CA ILE A 13 6.82 -0.25 4.61
C ILE A 13 8.00 0.71 4.80
N ALA A 14 8.11 1.31 5.98
CA ALA A 14 9.21 2.19 6.33
C ALA A 14 9.88 1.75 7.65
N THR A 15 10.29 2.72 8.48
CA THR A 15 11.12 2.47 9.66
C THR A 15 10.34 2.25 10.95
N GLY A 16 9.05 2.63 10.98
CA GLY A 16 8.23 2.60 12.19
C GLY A 16 6.89 1.88 12.00
N ASN A 17 5.87 2.31 12.73
CA ASN A 17 4.56 1.68 12.67
C ASN A 17 3.88 1.91 11.31
N ASP A 18 3.31 0.84 10.77
CA ASP A 18 2.57 0.84 9.51
C ASP A 18 1.10 0.50 9.74
N GLY A 19 0.20 1.17 9.02
CA GLY A 19 -1.23 0.92 9.15
C GLY A 19 -1.98 1.09 7.84
N GLY A 20 -2.60 0.02 7.36
CA GLY A 20 -3.58 0.08 6.27
C GLY A 20 -4.93 0.65 6.72
N ARG A 21 -5.60 1.39 5.84
CA ARG A 21 -6.90 2.04 6.06
C ARG A 21 -7.90 1.77 4.95
N GLY A 22 -7.43 1.78 3.69
CA GLY A 22 -8.24 1.52 2.52
C GLY A 22 -7.68 0.38 1.69
N VAL A 23 -8.57 -0.34 1.00
CA VAL A 23 -8.18 -1.37 0.04
C VAL A 23 -9.07 -1.28 -1.20
N ALA A 24 -8.48 -1.48 -2.37
CA ALA A 24 -9.21 -1.68 -3.61
C ALA A 24 -8.49 -2.69 -4.52
N ILE A 25 -9.24 -3.27 -5.45
CA ILE A 25 -8.74 -4.30 -6.38
C ILE A 25 -8.78 -3.72 -7.79
N GLN A 26 -7.66 -3.80 -8.50
CA GLN A 26 -7.57 -3.48 -9.92
C GLN A 26 -8.19 -4.59 -10.78
N ALA A 27 -8.53 -4.31 -12.05
CA ALA A 27 -9.20 -5.26 -12.94
C ALA A 27 -8.35 -6.50 -13.27
N ASP A 28 -7.03 -6.38 -13.18
CA ASP A 28 -6.07 -7.48 -13.31
C ASP A 28 -5.88 -8.29 -12.01
N GLY A 29 -6.63 -7.95 -10.97
CA GLY A 29 -6.62 -8.60 -9.67
C GLY A 29 -5.51 -8.13 -8.73
N LYS A 30 -4.68 -7.16 -9.12
CA LYS A 30 -3.73 -6.55 -8.19
C LYS A 30 -4.48 -5.84 -7.07
N ILE A 31 -3.91 -5.87 -5.88
CA ILE A 31 -4.52 -5.34 -4.66
C ILE A 31 -3.76 -4.11 -4.24
N VAL A 32 -4.46 -2.99 -4.09
CA VAL A 32 -3.89 -1.72 -3.64
C VAL A 32 -4.38 -1.48 -2.22
N VAL A 33 -3.44 -1.28 -1.30
CA VAL A 33 -3.70 -0.89 0.09
C VAL A 33 -3.15 0.51 0.30
N VAL A 34 -3.94 1.38 0.91
CA VAL A 34 -3.51 2.74 1.28
C VAL A 34 -3.60 2.94 2.78
N GLY A 35 -2.77 3.83 3.31
CA GLY A 35 -2.76 4.12 4.73
C GLY A 35 -1.68 5.13 5.10
N ALA A 36 -1.02 4.85 6.23
CA ALA A 36 0.10 5.63 6.72
C ALA A 36 1.26 4.74 7.19
N SER A 37 2.46 5.29 7.13
CA SER A 37 3.71 4.66 7.57
C SER A 37 4.58 5.67 8.30
N VAL A 38 5.21 5.25 9.41
CA VAL A 38 6.08 6.14 10.19
C VAL A 38 7.50 6.20 9.60
N THR A 39 7.89 7.40 9.19
CA THR A 39 9.22 7.76 8.65
C THR A 39 9.96 8.64 9.67
N GLY A 40 10.78 8.01 10.52
CA GLY A 40 11.43 8.73 11.63
C GLY A 40 10.43 9.27 12.65
N THR A 41 10.21 10.59 12.69
CA THR A 41 9.28 11.26 13.62
C THR A 41 7.93 11.64 13.00
N ASN A 42 7.74 11.39 11.71
CA ASN A 42 6.51 11.74 10.99
C ASN A 42 5.72 10.49 10.63
N SER A 43 4.41 10.69 10.40
CA SER A 43 3.55 9.71 9.75
C SER A 43 3.26 10.20 8.35
N ASP A 44 3.69 9.45 7.35
CA ASP A 44 3.54 9.81 5.94
C ASP A 44 2.52 8.89 5.27
N ALA A 45 1.88 9.39 4.21
CA ALA A 45 0.94 8.61 3.44
C ALA A 45 1.64 7.45 2.74
N SER A 46 1.04 6.27 2.77
CA SER A 46 1.59 5.08 2.12
C SER A 46 0.60 4.41 1.18
N ILE A 47 1.15 3.87 0.09
CA ILE A 47 0.44 3.01 -0.87
C ILE A 47 1.28 1.75 -1.06
N VAL A 48 0.67 0.58 -0.98
CA VAL A 48 1.33 -0.70 -1.27
C VAL A 48 0.50 -1.45 -2.30
N ARG A 49 1.16 -2.02 -3.31
CA ARG A 49 0.52 -2.86 -4.32
C ARG A 49 1.01 -4.29 -4.26
N TYR A 50 0.08 -5.23 -4.22
CA TYR A 50 0.32 -6.66 -4.23
C TYR A 50 -0.21 -7.30 -5.50
N ASN A 51 0.42 -8.38 -5.93
CA ASN A 51 -0.11 -9.30 -6.91
C ASN A 51 -1.31 -10.07 -6.33
N THR A 52 -2.04 -10.79 -7.19
CA THR A 52 -3.20 -11.60 -6.81
C THR A 52 -2.88 -12.69 -5.78
N ASP A 53 -1.61 -13.13 -5.73
CA ASP A 53 -1.11 -14.11 -4.77
C ASP A 53 -0.62 -13.50 -3.46
N GLY A 54 -0.63 -12.18 -3.31
CA GLY A 54 -0.17 -11.46 -2.12
C GLY A 54 1.33 -11.14 -2.08
N THR A 55 2.11 -11.51 -3.08
CA THR A 55 3.48 -11.00 -3.22
C THR A 55 3.47 -9.52 -3.58
N LEU A 56 4.50 -8.76 -3.17
CA LEU A 56 4.63 -7.35 -3.58
C LEU A 56 4.78 -7.24 -5.11
N ASP A 57 4.07 -6.30 -5.70
CA ASP A 57 4.22 -5.98 -7.12
C ASP A 57 5.37 -5.00 -7.32
N THR A 58 6.57 -5.52 -7.56
CA THR A 58 7.79 -4.72 -7.79
C THR A 58 7.77 -3.90 -9.08
N THR A 59 6.76 -4.04 -9.93
CA THR A 59 6.56 -3.14 -11.08
C THR A 59 5.90 -1.81 -10.68
N PHE A 60 5.39 -1.71 -9.44
CA PHE A 60 4.88 -0.47 -8.85
C PHE A 60 5.99 0.23 -8.06
N ASP A 61 6.38 1.44 -8.45
CA ASP A 61 7.46 2.24 -7.82
C ASP A 61 8.83 1.53 -7.68
N GLY A 62 9.00 0.35 -8.31
CA GLY A 62 10.21 -0.46 -8.27
C GLY A 62 10.27 -1.47 -7.11
N ASP A 63 9.54 -1.26 -6.02
CA ASP A 63 9.55 -2.12 -4.83
C ASP A 63 8.16 -2.50 -4.29
N GLY A 64 7.10 -2.03 -4.95
CA GLY A 64 5.72 -2.27 -4.58
C GLY A 64 5.14 -1.25 -3.58
N LYS A 65 5.87 -0.21 -3.21
CA LYS A 65 5.51 0.71 -2.13
C LYS A 65 5.73 2.16 -2.56
N VAL A 66 4.86 3.04 -2.11
CA VAL A 66 5.05 4.49 -2.19
C VAL A 66 4.88 5.03 -0.79
N VAL A 67 5.82 5.88 -0.34
CA VAL A 67 5.67 6.67 0.88
C VAL A 67 5.88 8.13 0.51
N THR A 68 4.90 8.98 0.82
CA THR A 68 4.93 10.37 0.41
C THR A 68 4.45 11.29 1.53
N ALA A 69 5.22 12.36 1.75
CA ALA A 69 4.85 13.45 2.63
C ALA A 69 4.11 14.50 1.80
N PHE A 70 2.83 14.73 2.11
CA PHE A 70 2.03 15.78 1.50
C PHE A 70 2.21 17.11 2.25
N PHE A 71 2.31 17.07 3.60
CA PHE A 71 2.55 18.24 4.45
C PHE A 71 3.42 17.89 5.68
N SER A 72 3.43 18.73 6.73
CA SER A 72 4.23 18.46 7.93
C SER A 72 3.44 17.70 9.01
N ARG A 73 4.09 16.62 9.50
CA ARG A 73 3.79 15.71 10.62
C ARG A 73 2.88 14.51 10.39
N PHE A 74 1.69 14.67 9.83
CA PHE A 74 0.71 13.57 9.75
C PHE A 74 -0.06 13.58 8.43
N ASP A 75 0.30 12.66 7.55
CA ASP A 75 -0.38 12.38 6.30
C ASP A 75 -0.92 10.94 6.32
N GLU A 76 -2.18 10.78 5.92
CA GLU A 76 -2.85 9.48 5.91
C GLU A 76 -3.85 9.38 4.76
N LEU A 77 -3.82 8.27 4.03
CA LEU A 77 -4.81 7.93 3.02
C LEU A 77 -5.87 7.01 3.65
N ILE A 78 -7.11 7.47 3.72
CA ILE A 78 -8.20 6.73 4.37
C ILE A 78 -8.96 5.82 3.39
N ALA A 79 -9.07 6.24 2.14
CA ALA A 79 -9.81 5.54 1.11
C ALA A 79 -9.06 5.58 -0.22
N VAL A 80 -9.27 4.55 -1.03
CA VAL A 80 -8.71 4.43 -2.37
C VAL A 80 -9.80 4.00 -3.33
N LYS A 81 -9.77 4.55 -4.54
CA LYS A 81 -10.69 4.18 -5.61
C LYS A 81 -9.88 3.92 -6.87
N ILE A 82 -10.01 2.71 -7.42
CA ILE A 82 -9.47 2.45 -8.76
C ILE A 82 -10.38 3.10 -9.80
N LEU A 83 -9.81 3.98 -10.62
CA LEU A 83 -10.48 4.62 -11.74
C LEU A 83 -10.63 3.64 -12.91
N SER A 84 -11.53 3.94 -13.85
CA SER A 84 -11.79 3.07 -15.00
C SER A 84 -10.59 2.88 -15.93
N ASP A 85 -9.63 3.81 -15.88
CA ASP A 85 -8.34 3.70 -16.58
C ASP A 85 -7.25 3.02 -15.73
N GLN A 86 -7.65 2.33 -14.65
CA GLN A 86 -6.82 1.60 -13.71
C GLN A 86 -5.87 2.46 -12.85
N LYS A 87 -6.00 3.78 -12.86
CA LYS A 87 -5.28 4.64 -11.91
C LYS A 87 -5.80 4.49 -10.48
N ILE A 88 -4.90 4.67 -9.52
CA ILE A 88 -5.14 4.70 -8.08
C ILE A 88 -5.61 6.10 -7.67
#